data_AF-A0A377BHZ0-F1
#
_entry.id   AF-A0A377BHZ0-F1
#
_cell.length_a   1.000
_cell.length_b   1.000
_cell.length_c   1.000
_cell.angle_alpha   90.00
_cell.angle_beta   90.00
_cell.angle_gamma   90.00
#
_symmetry.space_group_name_H-M   'P 1'
#
loop_
_entity.id
_entity.type
_entity.pdbx_description
1 polymer ?
#
loop_
_entity_poly.entity_id
_entity_poly.type
_entity_poly.pdbx_seq_one_letter_code
_entity_poly.pdbx_strand_id
1 'polypeptide(L)'
;MYPVSYYDLSQAGVPVHSTAFRPIDDASLARNPFRVFTSLLRLELIENEILRQKAAEILRQRDIFTPRCRQLLEEYEQQGGFNETQAQELCRKPWKRFAGTSQQR
;
A
#
# COMPACT_ATOMS: atom_id res chain seq x y z
N MET A 1 11.08 5.38 2.60
CA MET A 1 10.96 4.71 1.28
C MET A 1 10.29 5.70 0.33
N TYR A 2 10.69 5.73 -0.94
CA TYR A 2 10.21 6.68 -1.94
C TYR A 2 9.62 5.94 -3.15
N PRO A 3 8.61 6.50 -3.82
CA PRO A 3 8.09 5.94 -5.07
C PRO A 3 9.15 6.10 -6.16
N VAL A 4 9.57 4.99 -6.76
CA VAL A 4 10.56 4.97 -7.83
C VAL A 4 9.96 4.31 -9.06
N SER A 5 10.09 5.02 -10.19
CA SER A 5 9.62 4.60 -11.51
C SER A 5 8.10 4.49 -11.61
N TYR A 6 7.63 4.31 -12.85
CA TYR A 6 6.23 4.14 -13.21
C TYR A 6 6.10 2.94 -14.15
N TYR A 7 5.12 2.08 -13.88
CA TYR A 7 4.85 0.88 -14.65
C TYR A 7 3.38 0.87 -15.06
N ASP A 8 3.12 0.84 -16.36
CA ASP A 8 1.78 0.63 -16.91
C ASP A 8 1.64 -0.84 -17.34
N LEU A 9 0.89 -1.62 -16.57
CA LEU A 9 0.66 -3.04 -16.86
C LEU A 9 -0.60 -3.26 -17.72
N SER A 10 -1.34 -2.19 -18.04
CA SER A 10 -2.51 -2.28 -18.93
C SER A 10 -2.09 -2.69 -20.35
N GLN A 11 -0.88 -2.35 -20.76
CA GLN A 11 -0.27 -2.81 -22.01
C GLN A 11 -0.12 -4.34 -22.07
N ALA A 12 -0.05 -5.02 -20.92
CA ALA A 12 0.00 -6.47 -20.80
C ALA A 12 -1.39 -7.08 -20.46
N GLY A 13 -2.48 -6.31 -20.59
CA GLY A 13 -3.84 -6.76 -20.31
C GLY A 13 -4.21 -6.82 -18.82
N VAL A 14 -3.37 -6.30 -17.93
CA VAL A 14 -3.67 -6.22 -16.48
C VAL A 14 -4.11 -4.80 -16.13
N PRO A 15 -5.32 -4.57 -15.58
CA PRO A 15 -5.88 -3.23 -15.43
C PRO A 15 -5.30 -2.45 -14.24
N VAL A 16 -3.97 -2.27 -14.19
CA VAL A 16 -3.27 -1.58 -13.09
C VAL A 16 -2.13 -0.71 -13.62
N HIS A 17 -1.85 0.37 -12.90
CA HIS A 17 -0.54 1.04 -12.94
C HIS A 17 0.17 0.85 -11.61
N SER A 18 1.50 0.92 -11.59
CA SER A 18 2.28 0.58 -10.41
C SER A 18 3.52 1.45 -10.23
N THR A 19 4.05 1.46 -9.01
CA THR A 19 5.37 2.03 -8.66
C THR A 19 6.06 1.14 -7.62
N ALA A 20 7.38 1.25 -7.52
CA ALA A 20 8.16 0.54 -6.51
C ALA A 20 8.56 1.51 -5.38
N PHE A 21 8.06 1.29 -4.17
CA PHE A 21 8.53 1.99 -2.99
C PHE A 21 9.83 1.35 -2.50
N ARG A 22 10.92 2.13 -2.42
CA ARG A 22 12.23 1.67 -1.97
C ARG A 22 13.10 2.79 -1.37
N PRO A 23 14.16 2.48 -0.61
CA PRO A 23 15.24 3.44 -0.33
C PRO A 23 15.91 3.91 -1.62
N ILE A 24 16.49 5.11 -1.61
CA ILE A 24 17.09 5.74 -2.80
C ILE A 24 18.56 6.12 -2.61
N ASP A 25 19.01 6.32 -1.37
CA ASP A 25 20.40 6.60 -1.05
C ASP A 25 21.20 5.31 -0.86
N ASP A 26 22.49 5.37 -1.20
CA ASP A 26 23.39 4.22 -1.21
C ASP A 26 23.55 3.58 0.18
N ALA A 27 23.64 4.40 1.24
CA ALA A 27 23.81 3.92 2.60
C ALA A 27 22.58 3.11 3.08
N SER A 28 21.37 3.61 2.82
CA SER A 28 20.14 2.91 3.17
C SER A 28 19.93 1.66 2.32
N LEU A 29 20.26 1.71 1.02
CA LEU A 29 20.22 0.54 0.14
C LEU A 29 21.18 -0.56 0.59
N ALA A 30 22.41 -0.19 0.98
CA ALA A 30 23.40 -1.14 1.49
C ALA A 30 22.97 -1.75 2.84
N ARG A 31 22.32 -0.96 3.71
CA ARG A 31 21.86 -1.42 5.02
C ARG A 31 20.64 -2.35 4.92
N ASN A 32 19.64 -1.97 4.13
CA ASN A 32 18.42 -2.76 3.93
C ASN A 32 17.73 -2.37 2.61
N PRO A 33 17.87 -3.16 1.54
CA PRO A 33 17.32 -2.84 0.22
C PRO A 33 15.84 -3.26 0.05
N PHE A 34 15.03 -3.25 1.12
CA PHE A 34 13.62 -3.67 1.05
C PHE A 34 12.82 -2.83 0.03
N ARG A 35 11.94 -3.50 -0.72
CA ARG A 35 11.12 -2.90 -1.78
C ARG A 35 9.69 -3.41 -1.68
N VAL A 36 8.73 -2.52 -1.93
CA VAL A 36 7.31 -2.88 -2.08
C VAL A 36 6.85 -2.41 -3.44
N PHE A 37 6.41 -3.34 -4.28
CA PHE A 37 5.76 -3.02 -5.54
C PHE A 37 4.27 -2.79 -5.27
N THR A 38 3.78 -1.59 -5.54
CA THR A 38 2.40 -1.19 -5.23
C THR A 38 1.66 -0.88 -6.52
N SER A 39 0.58 -1.63 -6.76
CA SER A 39 -0.29 -1.48 -7.92
C SER A 39 -1.60 -0.81 -7.53
N LEU A 40 -2.04 0.15 -8.35
CA LEU A 40 -3.33 0.81 -8.28
C LEU A 40 -4.25 0.26 -9.38
N LEU A 41 -5.40 -0.27 -8.96
CA LEU A 41 -6.43 -0.79 -9.86
C LEU A 41 -7.10 0.35 -10.66
N ARG A 42 -7.21 0.17 -11.98
CA ARG A 42 -7.86 1.09 -12.92
C ARG A 42 -9.27 0.61 -13.23
N LEU A 43 -10.24 1.10 -12.45
CA LEU A 43 -11.65 0.73 -12.60
C LEU A 43 -12.22 1.09 -13.98
N GLU A 44 -11.71 2.15 -14.61
CA GLU A 44 -12.12 2.58 -15.95
C GLU A 44 -11.81 1.57 -17.05
N LEU A 45 -10.88 0.64 -16.81
CA LEU A 45 -10.55 -0.47 -17.71
C LEU A 45 -11.48 -1.69 -17.53
N ILE A 46 -12.40 -1.67 -16.56
CA ILE A 46 -13.40 -2.74 -16.38
C ILE A 46 -14.56 -2.48 -17.34
N GLU A 47 -14.67 -3.21 -18.44
CA GLU A 47 -15.68 -2.99 -19.49
C GLU A 47 -17.12 -3.08 -18.98
N ASN A 48 -17.41 -4.06 -18.13
CA ASN A 48 -18.75 -4.25 -17.58
C ASN A 48 -19.07 -3.16 -16.55
N GLU A 49 -20.00 -2.27 -16.89
CA GLU A 49 -20.38 -1.12 -16.06
C GLU A 49 -20.95 -1.52 -14.69
N ILE A 50 -21.80 -2.55 -14.65
CA ILE A 50 -22.39 -3.05 -13.40
C ILE A 50 -21.28 -3.56 -12.47
N LEU A 51 -20.32 -4.30 -13.03
CA LEU A 51 -19.17 -4.80 -12.27
C LEU A 51 -18.27 -3.65 -11.78
N ARG A 52 -18.04 -2.65 -12.63
CA ARG A 52 -17.24 -1.46 -12.29
C ARG A 52 -17.86 -0.69 -11.13
N GLN A 53 -19.16 -0.42 -11.18
CA GLN A 53 -19.89 0.29 -10.11
C GLN A 53 -19.84 -0.51 -8.80
N LYS A 54 -20.08 -1.82 -8.87
CA LYS A 54 -19.99 -2.70 -7.71
C LYS A 54 -18.59 -2.73 -7.10
N ALA A 55 -17.54 -2.79 -7.93
CA ALA A 55 -16.16 -2.75 -7.46
C ALA A 55 -15.84 -1.41 -6.77
N ALA A 56 -16.27 -0.28 -7.36
CA ALA A 56 -16.09 1.04 -6.77
C ALA A 56 -16.77 1.17 -5.40
N GLU A 57 -18.00 0.66 -5.27
CA GLU A 57 -18.74 0.66 -4.01
C GLU A 57 -18.02 -0.15 -2.92
N ILE A 58 -17.62 -1.38 -3.23
CA ILE A 58 -16.90 -2.25 -2.29
C ILE A 58 -15.58 -1.61 -1.85
N LEU A 59 -14.83 -1.03 -2.79
CA LEU A 59 -13.55 -0.39 -2.49
C LEU A 59 -13.74 0.84 -1.59
N ARG A 60 -14.76 1.67 -1.82
CA ARG A 60 -15.04 2.86 -1.00
C ARG A 60 -15.42 2.52 0.44
N GLN A 61 -16.06 1.37 0.66
CA GLN A 61 -16.49 0.94 2.00
C GLN A 61 -15.33 0.34 2.83
N ARG A 62 -14.19 0.04 2.22
CA ARG A 62 -13.06 -0.58 2.91
C ARG A 62 -12.17 0.45 3.58
N ASP A 63 -12.01 0.34 4.89
CA ASP A 63 -10.91 0.99 5.60
C ASP A 63 -9.73 0.03 5.75
N ILE A 64 -8.66 0.25 4.99
CA ILE A 64 -7.49 -0.63 4.98
C ILE A 64 -6.46 -0.29 6.06
N PHE A 65 -6.60 0.85 6.75
CA PHE A 65 -5.70 1.28 7.82
C PHE A 65 -6.45 1.34 9.15
N THR A 66 -5.93 0.68 10.18
CA THR A 66 -6.57 0.71 11.51
C THR A 66 -6.52 2.13 12.09
N PRO A 67 -7.46 2.49 12.99
CA PRO A 67 -7.44 3.79 13.66
C PRO A 67 -6.09 4.10 14.33
N ARG A 68 -5.48 3.09 14.99
CA ARG A 68 -4.17 3.26 15.63
C ARG A 68 -3.03 3.51 14.62
N CYS A 69 -3.10 2.91 13.43
CA CYS A 69 -2.11 3.18 12.38
C CYS A 69 -2.16 4.65 11.94
N ARG A 70 -3.37 5.21 11.79
CA ARG A 70 -3.58 6.62 11.44
C ARG A 70 -3.09 7.57 12.55
N GLN A 71 -3.40 7.26 13.81
CA GLN A 71 -2.89 8.02 14.96
C GLN A 71 -1.36 8.03 15.00
N LEU A 72 -0.71 6.89 14.80
CA LEU A 72 0.75 6.82 14.76
C LEU A 72 1.32 7.68 13.61
N LEU A 73 0.68 7.68 12.43
CA LEU A 73 1.11 8.55 11.33
C LEU A 73 0.99 10.03 11.69
N GLU A 74 -0.10 10.45 12.34
CA GLU A 74 -0.26 11.83 12.83
C GLU A 74 0.81 12.20 13.88
N GLU A 75 1.08 11.30 14.84
CA GLU A 75 2.14 11.47 15.83
C GLU A 75 3.52 11.65 15.15
N TYR A 76 3.81 10.85 14.11
CA TYR A 76 5.04 10.95 13.35
C TYR A 76 5.20 12.29 12.64
N GLU A 77 4.14 12.77 11.98
CA GLU A 77 4.14 14.04 11.27
C GLU A 77 4.36 15.22 12.21
N GLN A 78 3.80 15.16 13.43
CA GLN A 78 3.97 16.20 14.45
C GLN A 78 5.36 16.19 15.09
N GLN A 79 5.92 15.00 15.33
CA GLN A 79 7.18 14.82 16.07
C GLN A 79 8.41 14.74 15.16
N GLY A 80 8.21 14.51 13.85
CA GLY A 80 9.28 14.30 12.88
C GLY A 80 9.98 12.95 12.98
N GLY A 81 9.47 12.02 13.79
CA GLY A 81 10.10 10.73 14.04
C GLY A 81 9.33 9.86 15.05
N PHE A 82 9.81 8.63 15.24
CA PHE A 82 9.31 7.72 16.25
C PHE A 82 10.40 7.33 17.25
N ASN A 83 9.99 7.06 18.49
CA ASN A 83 10.78 6.27 19.42
C ASN A 83 10.66 4.76 19.10
N GLU A 84 11.46 3.94 19.78
CA GLU A 84 11.51 2.50 19.54
C GLU A 84 10.15 1.81 19.77
N THR A 85 9.41 2.19 20.82
CA THR A 85 8.11 1.60 21.12
C THR A 85 7.08 1.89 20.04
N GLN A 86 7.01 3.15 19.56
CA GLN A 86 6.12 3.54 18.47
C GLN A 86 6.48 2.82 17.16
N ALA A 87 7.78 2.73 16.83
CA ALA A 87 8.24 2.02 15.64
C ALA A 87 7.91 0.51 15.69
N GLN A 88 8.14 -0.13 16.84
CA GLN A 88 7.76 -1.53 17.05
C GLN A 88 6.24 -1.73 16.95
N GLU A 89 5.44 -0.82 17.52
CA GLU A 89 3.99 -0.87 17.43
C GLU A 89 3.51 -0.78 15.97
N LEU A 90 4.08 0.16 15.21
CA LEU A 90 3.77 0.34 13.80
C LEU A 90 4.15 -0.92 12.99
N CYS A 91 5.27 -1.59 13.27
CA CYS A 91 5.66 -2.80 12.54
C CYS A 91 4.80 -4.03 12.90
N ARG A 92 4.31 -4.13 14.15
CA ARG A 92 3.58 -5.32 14.63
C ARG A 92 2.14 -5.44 14.16
N LYS A 93 1.44 -4.32 13.93
CA LYS A 93 0.00 -4.32 13.66
C LYS A 93 -0.44 -4.42 12.18
N PRO A 94 0.31 -3.96 11.16
CA PRO A 94 -0.19 -3.89 9.79
C PRO A 94 -0.19 -5.22 9.03
N TRP A 95 0.60 -6.22 9.45
CA TRP A 95 0.76 -7.47 8.67
C TRP A 95 -0.53 -8.28 8.50
N LYS A 96 -1.46 -8.22 9.47
CA LYS A 96 -2.74 -8.95 9.38
C LYS A 96 -3.63 -8.49 8.21
N ARG A 97 -3.41 -7.30 7.65
CA ARG A 97 -4.21 -6.75 6.54
C ARG A 97 -3.59 -7.00 5.16
N PHE A 98 -2.28 -7.20 5.10
CA PHE A 98 -1.53 -7.53 3.88
C PHE A 98 -1.42 -9.04 3.64
N ALA A 99 -1.60 -9.86 4.68
CA ALA A 99 -1.85 -11.28 4.51
C ALA A 99 -3.21 -11.48 3.83
N GLY A 100 -3.22 -12.13 2.67
CA GLY A 100 -4.46 -12.41 1.94
C GLY A 100 -5.45 -13.13 2.84
N THR A 101 -6.66 -12.60 2.99
CA THR A 101 -7.79 -13.37 3.52
C THR A 101 -8.29 -14.29 2.42
N SER A 102 -7.54 -15.37 2.15
CA SER A 102 -8.08 -16.54 1.47
C SER A 102 -8.98 -17.27 2.47
N GLN A 103 -10.18 -16.73 2.67
CA GLN A 103 -11.23 -17.43 3.38
C GLN A 103 -11.69 -18.55 2.44
N GLN A 104 -11.50 -19.78 2.93
CA GLN A 104 -11.85 -21.06 2.33
C GLN A 104 -13.14 -20.97 1.49
N ARG A 105 -13.04 -21.43 0.23
CA ARG A 105 -14.13 -22.14 -0.44
C ARG A 105 -13.71 -23.59 -0.58
#